data_AF-A0A3S0PCN9-F1
#
_entry.id   AF-A0A3S0PCN9-F1
#
_cell.length_a   1.000
_cell.length_b   1.000
_cell.length_c   1.000
_cell.angle_alpha   90.00
_cell.angle_beta   90.00
_cell.angle_gamma   90.00
#
_symmetry.space_group_name_H-M   'P 1'
#
loop_
_entity.id
_entity.type
_entity.pdbx_description
1 polymer ?
#
loop_
_entity_poly.entity_id
_entity_poly.type
_entity_poly.pdbx_seq_one_letter_code
_entity_poly.pdbx_strand_id
1 'polypeptide(L)'
;MKTAEDYINGQIILIDKPLHWTSFQAVNKMKYALINKVGLPKKFKIGHAGTLDPLASGLLLVCTGKFTKRITEFQGQAKEYTGTFFIGATTPSYDLETQ
;
A
#
# COMPACT_ATOMS: atom_id res chain seq x y z
N MET A 1 -2.74 16.14 15.26
CA MET A 1 -2.83 15.59 13.89
C MET A 1 -1.58 16.02 13.13
N LYS A 2 -0.96 15.15 12.32
CA LYS A 2 0.27 15.49 11.57
C LYS A 2 -0.02 16.59 10.54
N THR A 3 0.93 17.50 10.34
CA THR A 3 0.89 18.64 9.43
C THR A 3 1.28 18.25 8.00
N ALA A 4 1.06 19.13 7.02
CA ALA A 4 1.57 18.94 5.66
C ALA A 4 3.10 18.78 5.63
N GLU A 5 3.82 19.59 6.42
CA GLU A 5 5.27 19.54 6.57
C GLU A 5 5.73 18.15 7.04
N ASP A 6 5.02 17.53 7.99
CA ASP A 6 5.34 16.19 8.50
C ASP A 6 5.28 15.14 7.40
N TYR A 7 4.28 15.19 6.51
CA TYR A 7 4.15 14.26 5.39
C TYR A 7 5.19 14.51 4.29
N ILE A 8 5.62 15.76 4.09
CA ILE A 8 6.70 16.10 3.16
C ILE A 8 8.06 15.65 3.70
N ASN A 9 8.30 15.84 5.00
CA ASN A 9 9.49 15.36 5.69
C ASN A 9 9.56 13.84 5.79
N GLY A 10 8.42 13.18 5.73
CA GLY A 10 8.29 11.76 5.46
C GLY A 10 7.60 11.02 6.60
N GLN A 11 6.59 10.23 6.24
CA GLN A 11 5.83 9.40 7.16
C GLN A 11 5.69 8.00 6.58
N ILE A 12 5.59 7.02 7.49
CA ILE A 12 5.08 5.69 7.18
C ILE A 12 3.64 5.66 7.69
N ILE A 13 2.72 5.34 6.80
CA ILE A 13 1.30 5.18 7.09
C ILE A 13 1.01 3.70 6.91
N LEU A 14 0.52 3.07 7.98
CA LEU A 14 0.08 1.68 7.96
C LEU A 14 -1.38 1.67 7.57
N ILE A 15 -1.71 1.00 6.47
CA ILE A 15 -3.10 0.81 6.06
C ILE A 15 -3.42 -0.67 6.06
N ASP A 16 -4.63 -0.99 6.47
CA ASP A 16 -5.25 -2.29 6.17
C ASP A 16 -5.89 -2.17 4.78
N LYS A 17 -5.26 -2.80 3.78
CA LYS A 17 -5.73 -2.75 2.39
C LYS A 17 -7.00 -3.61 2.30
N PRO A 18 -8.14 -3.03 1.89
CA PRO A 18 -9.35 -3.83 1.72
C PRO A 18 -9.20 -4.83 0.57
N LEU A 19 -10.02 -5.87 0.62
CA LEU A 19 -10.15 -6.86 -0.44
C LEU A 19 -10.63 -6.18 -1.74
N HIS A 20 -10.25 -6.76 -2.87
CA HIS A 20 -10.53 -6.31 -4.25
C HIS A 20 -9.88 -4.98 -4.66
N TRP A 21 -9.16 -4.31 -3.77
CA TRP A 21 -8.41 -3.11 -4.12
C TRP A 21 -7.00 -3.46 -4.55
N THR A 22 -6.52 -2.85 -5.63
CA THR A 22 -5.09 -2.89 -5.94
C THR A 22 -4.32 -2.03 -4.94
N SER A 23 -3.05 -2.36 -4.71
CA SER A 23 -2.17 -1.53 -3.87
C SER A 23 -2.09 -0.08 -4.38
N PHE A 24 -2.14 0.12 -5.70
CA PHE A 24 -2.17 1.44 -6.31
C PHE A 24 -3.45 2.22 -6.00
N GLN A 25 -4.63 1.57 -6.06
CA GLN A 25 -5.90 2.21 -5.69
C GLN A 25 -5.88 2.67 -4.24
N ALA A 26 -5.35 1.85 -3.34
CA ALA A 26 -5.21 2.19 -1.93
C ALA A 26 -4.29 3.41 -1.72
N VAL A 27 -3.12 3.43 -2.35
CA VAL A 27 -2.20 4.59 -2.34
C VAL A 27 -2.86 5.83 -2.92
N ASN A 28 -3.59 5.70 -4.04
CA ASN A 28 -4.24 6.83 -4.69
C ASN A 28 -5.36 7.43 -3.83
N LYS A 29 -6.15 6.58 -3.15
CA LYS A 29 -7.15 7.03 -2.18
C LYS A 29 -6.50 7.78 -1.03
N MET A 30 -5.40 7.25 -0.48
CA MET A 30 -4.62 7.92 0.57
C MET A 30 -4.05 9.25 0.10
N LYS A 31 -3.53 9.31 -1.13
CA LYS A 31 -3.02 10.55 -1.74
C LYS A 31 -4.05 11.66 -1.71
N TYR A 32 -5.25 11.41 -2.22
CA TYR A 32 -6.31 12.41 -2.27
C TYR A 32 -6.88 12.74 -0.89
N ALA A 33 -6.98 11.75 0.01
CA ALA A 33 -7.39 11.99 1.38
C ALA A 33 -6.44 12.97 2.10
N LEU A 34 -5.13 12.82 1.92
CA LEU A 34 -4.13 13.71 2.52
C LEU A 34 -4.12 15.10 1.87
N ILE A 35 -4.27 15.19 0.54
CA ILE A 35 -4.43 16.49 -0.15
C ILE A 35 -5.60 17.26 0.44
N ASN A 36 -6.76 16.61 0.58
CA ASN A 36 -7.99 17.27 1.04
C ASN A 36 -7.97 17.58 2.55
N LYS A 37 -7.38 16.71 3.38
CA LYS A 37 -7.43 16.87 4.84
C LYS A 37 -6.37 17.81 5.40
N VAL A 38 -5.17 17.85 4.80
CA VAL A 38 -4.04 18.61 5.34
C VAL A 38 -3.41 19.57 4.34
N GLY A 39 -4.00 19.73 3.14
CA GLY A 39 -3.56 20.72 2.17
C GLY A 39 -2.26 20.38 1.43
N LEU A 40 -1.96 19.08 1.24
CA LEU A 40 -0.75 18.68 0.51
C LEU A 40 -0.80 19.09 -0.98
N PRO A 41 0.34 19.46 -1.58
CA PRO A 41 0.39 19.81 -3.00
C PRO A 41 0.15 18.56 -3.86
N LYS A 42 -0.56 18.68 -4.99
CA LYS A 42 -0.90 17.53 -5.87
C LYS A 42 0.30 16.65 -6.29
N LYS A 43 1.50 17.23 -6.37
CA LYS A 43 2.75 16.56 -6.79
C LYS A 43 3.58 16.00 -5.63
N PHE A 44 3.07 15.99 -4.39
CA PHE A 44 3.80 15.38 -3.27
C PHE A 44 4.06 13.88 -3.53
N LYS A 45 5.18 13.38 -3.00
CA LYS A 45 5.60 11.99 -3.17
C LYS A 45 4.85 11.08 -2.20
N ILE A 46 4.31 9.99 -2.73
CA ILE A 46 3.66 8.92 -1.98
C ILE A 46 3.86 7.60 -2.74
N GLY A 47 4.09 6.49 -2.03
CA GLY A 47 4.28 5.17 -2.62
C GLY A 47 4.17 4.08 -1.57
N HIS A 48 3.96 2.83 -1.98
CA HIS A 48 3.87 1.70 -1.05
C HIS A 48 5.16 0.88 -1.01
N ALA A 49 5.38 0.16 0.10
CA ALA A 49 6.57 -0.66 0.32
C ALA A 49 6.31 -2.17 0.21
N GLY A 50 5.72 -2.56 -0.91
CA GLY A 50 5.36 -3.94 -1.20
C GLY A 50 3.95 -4.03 -1.75
N THR A 51 3.76 -4.77 -2.84
CA THR A 51 2.45 -4.97 -3.44
C THR A 51 1.71 -6.06 -2.67
N LEU A 52 0.42 -5.83 -2.42
CA LEU A 52 -0.56 -6.85 -2.11
C LEU A 52 -1.51 -7.00 -3.30
N ASP A 53 -1.81 -8.26 -3.65
CA ASP A 53 -2.74 -8.60 -4.71
C ASP A 53 -4.17 -8.11 -4.41
N PRO A 54 -5.03 -7.90 -5.42
CA PRO A 54 -6.41 -7.50 -5.21
C PRO A 54 -7.16 -8.46 -4.28
N LEU A 55 -6.93 -9.77 -4.40
CA LEU A 55 -7.54 -10.79 -3.55
C LEU A 55 -6.86 -10.99 -2.18
N ALA A 56 -5.82 -10.21 -1.86
CA ALA A 56 -5.26 -10.13 -0.51
C ALA A 56 -5.87 -8.96 0.27
N SER A 57 -5.91 -9.06 1.60
CA SER A 57 -6.16 -7.93 2.50
C SER A 57 -5.04 -7.85 3.54
N GLY A 58 -5.02 -6.80 4.35
CA GLY A 58 -4.05 -6.64 5.43
C GLY A 58 -3.02 -5.54 5.20
N LEU A 59 -1.90 -5.64 5.91
CA LEU A 59 -0.96 -4.55 6.09
C LEU A 59 -0.26 -4.13 4.79
N LEU A 60 -0.50 -2.87 4.38
CA LEU A 60 0.23 -2.19 3.32
C LEU A 60 0.92 -0.94 3.87
N LEU A 61 2.25 -0.90 3.78
CA LEU A 61 3.05 0.25 4.21
C LEU A 61 3.03 1.32 3.12
N VAL A 62 2.59 2.54 3.44
CA VAL A 62 2.58 3.68 2.53
C VAL A 62 3.55 4.75 3.04
N CYS A 63 4.59 5.02 2.26
CA CYS A 63 5.58 6.04 2.54
C CYS A 63 5.19 7.36 1.87
N THR A 64 5.42 8.49 2.55
CA THR A 64 5.25 9.84 2.00
C THR A 64 6.57 10.60 1.95
N GLY A 65 6.64 11.64 1.11
CA GLY A 65 7.72 12.63 1.15
C GLY A 65 9.11 12.02 1.02
N LYS A 66 10.04 12.41 1.89
CA LYS A 66 11.43 11.89 1.88
C LYS A 66 11.50 10.38 2.13
N PHE A 67 10.53 9.81 2.85
CA PHE A 67 10.52 8.38 3.19
C PHE A 67 10.19 7.48 1.99
N THR A 68 9.69 8.01 0.87
CA THR A 68 9.55 7.19 -0.36
C THR A 68 10.89 6.66 -0.86
N LYS A 69 12.02 7.30 -0.49
CA LYS A 69 13.36 6.81 -0.82
C LYS A 69 13.78 5.59 0.01
N ARG A 70 13.08 5.31 1.11
CA ARG A 70 13.33 4.19 2.03
C ARG A 70 12.47 2.97 1.74
N ILE A 71 11.65 3.01 0.68
CA ILE A 71 10.72 1.92 0.31
C ILE A 71 11.45 0.58 0.21
N THR A 72 12.65 0.56 -0.39
CA THR A 72 13.47 -0.66 -0.54
C THR A 72 13.88 -1.26 0.80
N GLU A 73 14.13 -0.43 1.83
CA GLU A 73 14.46 -0.91 3.19
C GLU A 73 13.32 -1.73 3.79
N PHE A 74 12.06 -1.30 3.56
CA PHE A 74 10.88 -1.97 4.10
C PHE A 74 10.45 -3.17 3.25
N GLN A 75 10.64 -3.11 1.93
CA GLN A 75 10.32 -4.22 1.03
C GLN A 75 11.13 -5.48 1.34
N GLY A 76 12.38 -5.32 1.78
CA GLY A 76 13.26 -6.44 2.14
C GLY A 76 13.02 -7.03 3.53
N GLN A 77 12.06 -6.50 4.30
CA GLN A 77 11.73 -7.06 5.61
C GLN A 77 10.90 -8.34 5.49
N ALA A 78 11.02 -9.19 6.51
CA ALA A 78 10.18 -10.38 6.64
C ALA A 78 8.70 -10.00 6.70
N LYS A 79 7.86 -10.87 6.12
CA LYS A 79 6.41 -10.70 6.04
C LYS A 79 5.75 -12.00 6.45
N GLU A 80 4.60 -11.87 7.11
CA GLU A 80 3.77 -12.99 7.51
C GLU A 80 2.45 -12.93 6.76
N TYR A 81 1.97 -14.08 6.30
CA TYR A 81 0.74 -14.22 5.55
C TYR A 81 -0.06 -15.39 6.09
N THR A 82 -1.38 -15.23 6.12
CA THR A 82 -2.33 -16.32 6.38
C THR A 82 -3.25 -16.45 5.17
N GLY A 83 -3.60 -17.67 4.80
CA GLY A 83 -4.46 -17.91 3.65
C GLY A 83 -4.99 -19.34 3.58
N THR A 84 -5.86 -19.58 2.61
CA THR A 84 -6.39 -20.90 2.29
C THR A 84 -6.00 -21.24 0.85
N PHE A 85 -5.59 -22.48 0.61
CA PHE A 85 -5.26 -22.98 -0.72
C PHE A 85 -6.02 -24.27 -1.01
N PHE A 86 -6.25 -24.55 -2.28
CA PHE A 86 -6.90 -25.78 -2.75
C PHE A 86 -5.84 -26.76 -3.28
N ILE A 87 -5.81 -27.97 -2.73
CA ILE A 87 -4.89 -29.03 -3.17
C ILE A 87 -5.47 -29.71 -4.42
N GLY A 88 -4.67 -29.86 -5.46
CA GLY A 88 -5.06 -30.52 -6.71
C GLY A 88 -5.77 -29.62 -7.74
N ALA A 89 -5.92 -28.33 -7.45
CA ALA A 89 -6.47 -27.33 -8.38
C ALA A 89 -5.37 -26.41 -8.92
N THR A 90 -5.56 -25.88 -10.12
CA THR A 90 -4.69 -24.87 -10.73
C THR A 90 -5.51 -23.83 -11.49
N THR A 91 -5.05 -22.59 -11.48
CA THR A 91 -5.62 -21.46 -12.24
C THR A 91 -4.47 -20.71 -12.91
N PRO A 92 -4.71 -19.99 -14.03
CA PRO A 92 -3.64 -19.24 -14.70
C PRO A 92 -2.94 -18.18 -13.83
N SER A 93 -3.65 -17.59 -12.86
CA SER A 93 -3.13 -16.59 -11.91
C SER A 93 -2.61 -17.20 -10.60
N TYR A 94 -2.77 -18.51 -10.40
CA TYR A 94 -2.49 -19.23 -9.14
C TYR A 94 -3.30 -18.76 -7.93
N ASP A 95 -4.34 -17.96 -8.14
CA ASP A 95 -5.30 -17.54 -7.13
C ASP A 95 -6.75 -17.69 -7.66
N LEU A 96 -7.70 -17.04 -6.99
CA LEU A 96 -9.12 -17.07 -7.37
C LEU A 96 -9.50 -15.98 -8.40
N GLU A 97 -8.55 -15.24 -8.97
CA GLU A 97 -8.85 -14.31 -10.06
C GLU A 97 -9.23 -15.08 -11.34
N THR A 98 -10.26 -14.59 -12.02
CA THR A 98 -10.61 -15.02 -13.38
C THR A 98 -9.85 -14.15 -14.38
N GLN A 99 -9.19 -14.79 -15.35
CA GLN A 99 -8.63 -14.09 -16.52
C GLN A 99 -9.72 -13.45 -17.38
#